data_AF-A0A562DIL0-F1
#
_entry.id   AF-A0A562DIL0-F1
#
_cell.length_a   1.000
_cell.length_b   1.000
_cell.length_c   1.000
_cell.angle_alpha   90.00
_cell.angle_beta   90.00
_cell.angle_gamma   90.00
#
_symmetry.space_group_name_H-M   'P 1'
#
loop_
_entity.id
_entity.type
_entity.pdbx_description
1 polymer ?
#
loop_
_entity_poly.entity_id
_entity_poly.type
_entity_poly.pdbx_seq_one_letter_code
_entity_poly.pdbx_strand_id
1 'polypeptide(L)' 'MAMAYKLIEAAQTRWRAVNAPQLVALVRAGAVFHKGKLLERPVDITPEPSPDTPVSEVA' A
#
# COMPACT_ATOMS: atom_id res chain seq x y z
N MET A 1 30.61 -4.86 -14.71
CA MET A 1 29.50 -3.90 -14.56
C MET A 1 28.13 -4.41 -15.05
N ALA A 2 27.88 -5.72 -15.14
CA ALA A 2 26.58 -6.25 -15.59
C ALA A 2 25.58 -6.51 -14.45
N MET A 3 26.07 -6.88 -13.26
CA MET A 3 25.22 -7.22 -12.11
C MET A 3 24.49 -5.99 -11.55
N ALA A 4 25.21 -4.89 -11.38
CA ALA A 4 24.66 -3.64 -10.86
C ALA A 4 23.54 -3.07 -11.75
N TYR A 5 23.71 -3.14 -13.07
CA TYR A 5 22.69 -2.69 -14.03
C TYR A 5 21.40 -3.49 -13.89
N LYS A 6 21.48 -4.82 -13.83
CA LYS A 6 20.31 -5.69 -13.66
C LYS A 6 19.58 -5.46 -12.33
N LEU A 7 20.33 -5.20 -11.26
CA LEU A 7 19.74 -4.87 -9.95
C LEU A 7 18.99 -3.53 -9.98
N ILE A 8 19.57 -2.52 -10.62
CA ILE A 8 18.93 -1.21 -10.79
C ILE A 8 17.68 -1.33 -11.67
N GLU A 9 17.74 -2.08 -12.77
CA GLU A 9 16.61 -2.31 -13.66
C GLU A 9 15.47 -3.07 -12.97
N ALA A 10 15.78 -4.10 -12.19
CA ALA A 10 14.80 -4.84 -11.40
C ALA A 10 14.14 -3.94 -10.33
N ALA A 11 14.93 -3.11 -9.64
CA ALA A 11 14.42 -2.16 -8.66
C ALA A 11 13.53 -1.09 -9.33
N GLN A 12 13.95 -0.55 -10.47
CA GLN A 12 13.21 0.46 -11.21
C GLN A 12 11.87 -0.09 -11.72
N THR A 13 11.87 -1.32 -12.26
CA THR A 13 10.65 -2.00 -12.70
C THR A 13 9.67 -2.17 -11.55
N ARG A 14 10.15 -2.63 -10.39
CA ARG A 14 9.31 -2.83 -9.20
C ARG A 14 8.78 -1.51 -8.63
N TRP A 15 9.59 -0.45 -8.64
CA TRP A 15 9.19 0.89 -8.18
C TRP A 15 8.15 1.54 -9.12
N ARG A 16 8.29 1.36 -10.43
CA ARG A 16 7.34 1.89 -11.42
C ARG A 16 5.99 1.19 -11.37
N ALA A 17 5.95 -0.09 -11.04
CA ALA A 17 4.69 -0.79 -10.79
C ALA A 17 3.92 -0.18 -9.60
N VAL A 18 4.63 0.27 -8.55
CA VAL A 18 4.02 0.90 -7.36
C VAL A 18 3.61 2.36 -7.63
N ASN A 19 4.43 3.11 -8.38
CA ASN A 19 4.19 4.52 -8.69
C ASN A 19 3.54 4.75 -10.06
N ALA A 20 2.80 3.77 -10.58
CA ALA A 20 2.16 3.90 -11.87
C ALA A 20 1.14 5.06 -11.84
N PRO A 21 1.17 6.00 -12.82
CA PRO A 21 0.36 7.22 -12.78
C PRO A 21 -1.13 6.97 -12.56
N GLN A 22 -1.68 5.88 -13.12
CA GLN A 22 -3.08 5.51 -12.98
C GLN A 22 -3.45 5.09 -11.54
N LEU A 23 -2.54 4.44 -10.81
CA LEU A 23 -2.76 4.09 -9.40
C LEU A 23 -2.65 5.33 -8.50
N VAL A 24 -1.67 6.19 -8.79
CA VAL A 24 -1.49 7.46 -8.07
C VAL A 24 -2.70 8.39 -8.27
N ALA A 25 -3.31 8.40 -9.46
CA ALA A 25 -4.53 9.16 -9.72
C ALA A 25 -5.70 8.69 -8.84
N LEU A 26 -5.86 7.38 -8.64
CA LEU A 26 -6.90 6.81 -7.77
C LEU A 26 -6.66 7.15 -6.28
N VAL A 27 -5.41 7.05 -5.81
CA VAL A 27 -5.06 7.46 -4.44
C VAL A 27 -5.32 8.96 -4.23
N ARG A 28 -4.96 9.80 -5.21
CA ARG A 28 -5.24 11.25 -5.15
C ARG A 28 -6.73 11.57 -5.16
N ALA A 29 -7.54 10.73 -5.80
CA ALA A 29 -9.00 10.83 -5.75
C ALA A 29 -9.62 10.32 -4.43
N GLY A 30 -8.81 9.83 -3.48
CA GLY A 30 -9.26 9.36 -2.17
C GLY A 30 -9.60 7.87 -2.10
N ALA A 31 -9.22 7.08 -3.12
CA ALA A 31 -9.49 5.65 -3.12
C ALA A 31 -8.57 4.88 -2.16
N VAL A 32 -9.14 3.90 -1.44
CA VAL A 32 -8.39 3.07 -0.49
C VAL A 32 -7.90 1.80 -1.17
N PHE A 33 -6.62 1.47 -0.94
CA PHE A 33 -6.02 0.23 -1.43
C PHE A 33 -5.66 -0.68 -0.26
N HIS A 34 -5.95 -1.98 -0.40
CA HIS A 34 -5.49 -3.00 0.54
C HIS A 34 -4.65 -4.04 -0.22
N LYS A 35 -3.39 -4.24 0.22
CA LYS A 35 -2.43 -5.16 -0.43
C LYS A 35 -2.29 -4.94 -1.96
N GLY A 36 -2.36 -3.70 -2.42
CA GLY A 36 -2.25 -3.33 -3.84
C GLY A 36 -3.52 -3.52 -4.67
N LYS A 37 -4.65 -3.86 -4.06
CA LYS A 37 -5.96 -3.94 -4.73
C LYS A 37 -6.84 -2.75 -4.33
N LEU A 38 -7.52 -2.17 -5.32
CA LEU A 38 -8.49 -1.09 -5.12
C LEU A 38 -9.73 -1.64 -4.39
N LEU A 39 -10.15 -0.98 -3.31
CA LEU A 39 -11.39 -1.31 -2.61
C LEU A 39 -12.54 -0.48 -3.18
N GLU A 40 -13.54 -1.14 -3.77
CA GLU A 40 -14.72 -0.49 -4.36
C GLU A 40 -15.80 -0.12 -3.33
N ARG A 41 -15.78 -0.73 -2.13
CA ARG A 41 -16.71 -0.44 -1.02
C ARG A 41 -15.96 -0.38 0.32
N PRO A 42 -16.10 0.70 1.11
CA PRO A 42 -15.47 0.81 2.43
C PRO A 42 -16.35 0.12 3.47
N VAL A 43 -16.28 -1.21 3.63
CA VAL A 43 -17.02 -1.89 4.71
C VAL A 43 -16.23 -2.94 5.51
N ASP A 44 -14.96 -3.21 5.22
CA ASP A 44 -14.31 -4.39 5.86
C ASP A 44 -12.81 -4.22 6.18
N ILE A 45 -12.35 -2.98 6.35
CA ILE A 45 -10.97 -2.67 6.78
C ILE A 45 -10.90 -1.87 8.07
N THR A 46 -11.98 -1.85 8.87
CA THR A 46 -11.80 -1.65 10.31
C THR A 46 -10.98 -2.86 10.78
N PRO A 47 -9.71 -2.70 11.18
CA PRO A 47 -9.02 -3.82 11.80
C PRO A 47 -9.86 -4.21 13.01
N GLU A 48 -10.35 -5.45 13.07
CA GLU A 48 -10.89 -5.93 14.33
C GLU A 48 -9.81 -5.73 15.40
N PRO A 49 -10.16 -5.16 16.57
CA PRO A 49 -9.19 -4.93 17.61
C PRO A 49 -8.58 -6.28 17.96
N SER A 50 -7.30 -6.44 17.63
CA SER A 50 -6.51 -7.59 18.07
C SER A 50 -6.62 -7.68 19.59
N PRO A 51 -6.87 -8.88 20.17
CA PRO A 51 -7.12 -9.03 21.60
C PRO A 51 -5.95 -8.60 22.51
N ASP A 52 -4.79 -8.26 21.93
CA ASP A 52 -3.59 -7.85 22.66
C ASP A 52 -3.35 -6.32 22.71
N THR A 53 -4.36 -5.50 22.41
CA THR A 53 -4.25 -4.05 22.64
C THR A 53 -4.78 -3.73 24.04
N PRO A 54 -3.94 -3.48 25.06
CA PRO A 54 -4.43 -2.89 26.29
C PRO A 54 -4.93 -1.49 25.94
N VAL A 55 -6.25 -1.31 26.01
CA VAL A 55 -6.88 0.01 25.96
C VAL A 55 -6.36 0.80 27.16
N SER A 56 -5.36 1.66 26.93
CA SER A 56 -4.95 2.65 27.91
C SER A 56 -6.10 3.63 28.10
N GLU A 57 -6.87 3.39 29.15
CA GLU A 57 -7.81 4.32 29.76
C GLU A 57 -7.03 5.58 30.17
N VAL A 58 -7.31 6.71 29.50
CA VAL A 58 -6.88 8.03 29.95
C VAL A 58 -8.07 8.66 30.64
N ALA A 59 -8.02 8.63 31.98
CA ALA A 59 -8.85 9.43 32.87
C ALA A 59 -8.40 10.90 32.89
#